data_AF-A0A7T1F2M4-F1
#
_entry.id   AF-A0A7T1F2M4-F1
#
_cell.length_a   1.000
_cell.length_b   1.000
_cell.length_c   1.000
_cell.angle_alpha   90.00
_cell.angle_beta   90.00
_cell.angle_gamma   90.00
#
_symmetry.space_group_name_H-M   'P 1'
#
loop_
_entity.id
_entity.type
_entity.pdbx_description
1 polymer ?
#
loop_
_entity_poly.entity_id
_entity_poly.type
_entity_poly.pdbx_seq_one_letter_code
_entity_poly.pdbx_strand_id
1 'polypeptide(L)'
;MFKKLFFLLLKGTILLMILLLSGCCIFPDQSKMEKNIPCIGLVMIPSSLDNHDGSKVKPFAAASVILFGSEGDIISTGTNQEGMWVAYNLKSPYYLLEAEKEGVIIKKVFPFQLLGESSVNVGEANAYSSCQVMVYEIANQYYENALYFREVPDLVIPENLIKAVEKVYREDRNPFDDPFIVSMVEDLVLHQF
;
A
#
# COMPACT_ATOMS: atom_id res chain seq x y z
N MET A 1 5.83 -74.53 32.15
CA MET A 1 6.69 -73.36 31.83
C MET A 1 6.14 -72.45 30.72
N PHE A 2 5.01 -72.76 30.07
CA PHE A 2 4.48 -72.02 28.91
C PHE A 2 3.58 -70.80 29.22
N LYS A 3 2.99 -70.70 30.42
CA LYS A 3 2.02 -69.63 30.75
C LYS A 3 2.65 -68.25 30.99
N LYS A 4 3.93 -68.17 31.37
CA LYS A 4 4.61 -66.89 31.65
C LYS A 4 5.07 -66.16 30.37
N LEU A 5 5.31 -66.88 29.27
CA LEU A 5 5.78 -66.29 28.02
C LEU A 5 4.66 -65.56 27.25
N PHE A 6 3.43 -66.09 27.31
CA PHE A 6 2.27 -65.51 26.62
C PHE A 6 1.83 -64.16 27.22
N PHE A 7 2.02 -63.97 28.53
CA PHE A 7 1.67 -62.73 29.24
C PHE A 7 2.64 -61.57 28.96
N LEU A 8 3.90 -61.87 28.58
CA LEU A 8 4.91 -60.86 28.23
C LEU A 8 4.72 -60.32 26.81
N LEU A 9 4.31 -61.18 25.87
CA LEU A 9 4.00 -60.79 24.49
C LEU A 9 2.75 -59.89 24.40
N LEU A 10 1.74 -60.15 25.24
CA LEU A 10 0.50 -59.36 25.26
C LEU A 10 0.72 -57.93 25.78
N LYS A 11 1.59 -57.74 26.77
CA LYS A 11 1.89 -56.41 27.32
C LYS A 11 2.77 -55.57 26.38
N GLY A 12 3.70 -56.20 25.66
CA GLY A 12 4.55 -55.51 24.68
C GLY A 12 3.78 -55.03 23.45
N THR A 13 2.79 -55.82 22.99
CA THR A 13 1.95 -55.46 21.83
C THR A 13 0.95 -54.35 22.14
N ILE A 14 0.38 -54.33 23.35
CA ILE A 14 -0.53 -53.25 23.78
C ILE A 14 0.22 -51.92 23.92
N LEU A 15 1.45 -51.93 24.46
CA LEU A 15 2.27 -50.71 24.58
C LEU A 15 2.67 -50.15 23.20
N LEU A 16 2.94 -51.03 22.22
CA LEU A 16 3.27 -50.65 20.84
C LEU A 16 2.06 -50.06 20.10
N MET A 17 0.85 -50.60 20.30
CA MET A 17 -0.38 -50.02 19.72
C MET A 17 -0.72 -48.64 20.29
N ILE A 18 -0.47 -48.39 21.59
CA ILE A 18 -0.72 -47.08 22.20
C ILE A 18 0.24 -46.01 21.67
N LEU A 19 1.51 -46.38 21.41
CA LEU A 19 2.53 -45.50 20.83
C LEU A 19 2.29 -45.18 19.35
N LEU A 20 1.62 -46.06 18.60
CA LEU A 20 1.27 -45.83 17.19
C LEU A 20 0.02 -44.95 17.03
N LEU A 21 -0.85 -44.86 18.04
CA LEU A 21 -2.08 -44.05 18.00
C LEU A 21 -1.87 -42.59 18.43
N SER A 22 -0.78 -42.25 19.13
CA SER A 22 -0.45 -40.88 19.51
C SER A 22 0.29 -40.07 18.44
N GLY A 23 0.61 -40.68 17.29
CA GLY A 23 1.42 -40.07 16.23
C GLY A 23 0.68 -39.43 15.05
N CYS A 24 -0.65 -39.41 15.03
CA CYS A 24 -1.43 -39.02 13.83
C CYS A 24 -2.30 -37.75 13.96
N CYS A 25 -2.14 -36.90 14.97
CA CYS A 25 -3.01 -35.71 15.15
C CYS A 25 -2.26 -34.39 15.42
N ILE A 26 -1.03 -34.23 14.91
CA ILE A 26 -0.34 -32.93 14.97
C ILE A 26 0.12 -32.56 13.56
N PHE A 27 -0.85 -32.39 12.66
CA PHE A 27 -0.65 -31.45 11.57
C PHE A 27 -1.19 -30.12 12.07
N PRO A 28 -0.35 -29.10 12.32
CA PRO A 28 -0.86 -27.76 12.54
C PRO A 28 -1.66 -27.38 11.30
N ASP A 29 -2.89 -26.94 11.53
CA ASP A 29 -3.79 -26.45 10.50
C ASP A 29 -3.13 -25.25 9.79
N GLN A 30 -2.44 -25.52 8.68
CA GLN A 30 -1.75 -24.51 7.87
C GLN A 30 -2.74 -23.53 7.21
N SER A 31 -4.05 -23.75 7.32
CA SER A 31 -5.07 -22.85 6.79
C SER A 31 -5.17 -21.50 7.52
N LYS A 32 -4.51 -21.35 8.68
CA LYS A 32 -4.51 -20.12 9.50
C LYS A 32 -3.16 -19.42 9.61
N MET A 33 -2.20 -19.71 8.73
CA MET A 33 -1.14 -18.72 8.53
C MET A 33 -1.72 -17.57 7.71
N GLU A 34 -2.13 -16.52 8.41
CA GLU A 34 -2.42 -15.20 7.84
C GLU A 34 -1.22 -14.86 6.95
N LYS A 35 -1.38 -15.04 5.64
CA LYS A 35 -0.27 -14.85 4.70
C LYS A 35 0.09 -13.38 4.75
N ASN A 36 1.23 -13.08 5.37
CA ASN A 36 1.74 -11.74 5.48
C ASN A 36 2.34 -11.31 4.11
N ILE A 37 1.47 -11.03 3.15
CA ILE A 37 1.83 -10.71 1.77
C ILE A 37 2.29 -9.25 1.74
N PRO A 38 3.56 -8.96 1.39
CA PRO A 38 4.04 -7.58 1.29
C PRO A 38 3.33 -6.86 0.15
N CYS A 39 2.82 -5.67 0.45
CA CYS A 39 2.45 -4.66 -0.53
C CYS A 39 3.62 -3.70 -0.71
N ILE A 40 4.02 -3.47 -1.95
CA ILE A 40 5.21 -2.72 -2.33
C ILE A 40 4.79 -1.59 -3.27
N GLY A 41 5.35 -0.41 -3.08
CA GLY A 41 5.21 0.69 -4.03
C GLY A 41 6.44 1.59 -4.05
N LEU A 42 6.43 2.54 -4.98
CA LEU A 42 7.47 3.54 -5.17
C LEU A 42 6.89 4.93 -4.97
N VAL A 43 7.69 5.85 -4.44
CA VAL A 43 7.37 7.29 -4.40
C VAL A 43 8.48 8.04 -5.13
N MET A 44 8.09 8.76 -6.18
CA MET A 44 8.99 9.47 -7.06
C MET A 44 8.57 10.94 -7.16
N ILE A 45 9.54 11.82 -7.24
CA ILE A 45 9.32 13.26 -7.39
C ILE A 45 10.10 13.78 -8.61
N PRO A 46 9.61 14.79 -9.34
CA PRO A 46 10.38 15.44 -10.38
C PRO A 46 11.74 15.92 -9.87
N SER A 47 12.78 15.72 -10.68
CA SER A 47 14.11 16.27 -10.40
C SER A 47 14.13 17.78 -10.55
N SER A 48 14.91 18.47 -9.73
CA SER A 48 15.16 19.91 -9.89
C SER A 48 15.79 20.20 -11.26
N LEU A 49 15.61 21.44 -11.73
CA LEU A 49 16.13 21.87 -13.04
C LEU A 49 17.67 21.80 -13.11
N ASP A 50 18.34 21.93 -11.96
CA ASP A 50 19.80 21.88 -11.84
C ASP A 50 20.34 20.46 -11.67
N ASN A 51 19.51 19.42 -11.86
CA ASN A 51 19.95 18.05 -11.68
C ASN A 51 20.98 17.63 -12.74
N HIS A 52 22.23 17.44 -12.31
CA HIS A 52 23.36 17.07 -13.17
C HIS A 52 23.31 15.62 -13.68
N ASP A 53 22.50 14.76 -13.08
CA ASP A 53 22.35 13.35 -13.46
C ASP A 53 21.46 13.15 -14.72
N GLY A 54 20.82 14.23 -15.21
CA GLY A 54 19.97 14.19 -16.40
C GLY A 54 18.65 13.42 -16.24
N SER A 55 18.45 12.71 -15.12
CA SER A 55 17.19 12.06 -14.79
C SER A 55 16.09 13.09 -14.52
N LYS A 56 14.93 12.91 -15.16
CA LYS A 56 13.75 13.76 -15.00
C LYS A 56 13.00 13.57 -13.68
N VAL A 57 13.25 12.44 -13.00
CA VAL A 57 12.65 12.08 -11.72
C VAL A 57 13.72 11.57 -10.75
N LYS A 58 13.52 11.82 -9.46
CA LYS A 58 14.36 11.34 -8.36
C LYS A 58 13.51 10.54 -7.37
N PRO A 59 14.08 9.51 -6.71
CA PRO A 59 13.40 8.83 -5.61
C PRO A 59 13.04 9.79 -4.47
N PHE A 60 11.82 9.66 -3.94
CA PHE A 60 11.41 10.38 -2.73
C PHE A 60 11.82 9.60 -1.49
N ALA A 61 13.12 9.59 -1.24
CA ALA A 61 13.76 8.77 -0.21
C ALA A 61 13.61 9.35 1.21
N ALA A 62 13.56 8.45 2.20
CA ALA A 62 13.44 8.75 3.63
C ALA A 62 12.18 9.56 4.00
N ALA A 63 11.08 9.32 3.28
CA ALA A 63 9.77 9.88 3.59
C ALA A 63 9.02 8.99 4.58
N SER A 64 8.21 9.61 5.44
CA SER A 64 7.18 8.92 6.22
C SER A 64 6.03 8.56 5.30
N VAL A 65 5.53 7.32 5.36
CA VAL A 65 4.41 6.87 4.53
C VAL A 65 3.28 6.41 5.43
N ILE A 66 2.09 6.98 5.24
CA ILE A 66 0.86 6.56 5.91
C ILE A 66 -0.12 6.06 4.85
N LEU A 67 -0.69 4.89 5.08
CA LEU A 67 -1.74 4.30 4.25
C LEU A 67 -3.06 4.37 5.03
N PHE A 68 -4.04 5.08 4.48
CA PHE A 68 -5.40 5.17 5.00
C PHE A 68 -6.32 4.26 4.19
N GLY A 69 -6.77 3.18 4.81
CA GLY A 69 -7.69 2.23 4.21
C GLY A 69 -9.11 2.77 4.15
N SER A 70 -9.82 2.44 3.07
CA SER A 70 -11.24 2.77 2.88
C SER A 70 -12.16 2.25 3.99
N GLU A 71 -11.76 1.18 4.70
CA GLU A 71 -12.50 0.59 5.83
C GLU A 71 -11.97 1.08 7.20
N GLY A 72 -11.11 2.11 7.21
CA GLY A 72 -10.62 2.79 8.40
C GLY A 72 -9.34 2.23 9.02
N ASP A 73 -8.68 1.25 8.40
CA ASP A 73 -7.36 0.80 8.86
C ASP A 73 -6.26 1.80 8.47
N ILE A 74 -5.28 1.96 9.35
CA ILE A 74 -4.16 2.91 9.16
C ILE A 74 -2.86 2.14 9.34
N ILE A 75 -1.97 2.25 8.36
CA ILE A 75 -0.66 1.58 8.36
C ILE A 75 0.43 2.64 8.13
N SER A 76 1.47 2.63 8.96
CA SER A 76 2.62 3.53 8.81
C SER A 76 3.88 2.75 8.43
N THR A 77 4.65 3.28 7.50
CA THR A 77 5.93 2.76 7.02
C THR A 77 6.81 3.93 6.55
N GLY A 78 7.87 3.68 5.81
CA GLY A 78 8.70 4.73 5.21
C GLY A 78 9.38 4.28 3.92
N THR A 79 9.91 5.25 3.17
CA THR A 79 10.64 4.97 1.93
C THR A 79 12.14 4.77 2.19
N ASN A 80 12.74 3.82 1.48
CA ASN A 80 14.19 3.61 1.46
C ASN A 80 14.89 4.63 0.53
N GLN A 81 16.20 4.45 0.27
CA GLN A 81 16.99 5.33 -0.61
C GLN A 81 16.53 5.32 -2.08
N GLU A 82 15.80 4.29 -2.49
CA GLU A 82 15.23 4.13 -3.83
C GLU A 82 13.77 4.62 -3.89
N GLY A 83 13.26 5.24 -2.83
CA GLY A 83 11.86 5.70 -2.77
C GLY A 83 10.85 4.57 -2.59
N MET A 84 11.32 3.34 -2.35
CA MET A 84 10.49 2.16 -2.18
C MET A 84 9.99 2.02 -0.75
N TRP A 85 8.72 1.68 -0.60
CA TRP A 85 8.11 1.33 0.69
C TRP A 85 7.53 -0.07 0.64
N VAL A 86 7.42 -0.69 1.82
CA VAL A 86 6.79 -2.00 2.01
C VAL A 86 5.85 -1.93 3.19
N ALA A 87 4.63 -2.45 3.01
CA ALA A 87 3.62 -2.57 4.04
C ALA A 87 3.04 -3.99 4.06
N TYR A 88 2.44 -4.35 5.19
CA TYR A 88 2.04 -5.71 5.52
C TYR A 88 0.65 -5.69 6.14
N ASN A 89 -0.08 -6.81 6.04
CA ASN A 89 -1.42 -6.98 6.64
C ASN A 89 -2.45 -5.93 6.21
N LEU A 90 -2.42 -5.52 4.94
CA LEU A 90 -3.46 -4.67 4.35
C LEU A 90 -4.80 -5.45 4.30
N LYS A 91 -5.89 -4.77 4.66
CA LYS A 91 -7.25 -5.33 4.79
C LYS A 91 -8.28 -4.59 3.95
N SER A 92 -8.11 -3.28 3.76
CA SER A 92 -9.02 -2.49 2.92
C SER A 92 -8.87 -2.82 1.44
N PRO A 93 -9.96 -2.73 0.65
CA PRO A 93 -9.89 -2.92 -0.81
C PRO A 93 -9.22 -1.74 -1.53
N TYR A 94 -9.19 -0.57 -0.92
CA TYR A 94 -8.51 0.63 -1.44
C TYR A 94 -7.80 1.38 -0.32
N TYR A 95 -6.68 1.99 -0.67
CA TYR A 95 -5.88 2.81 0.22
C TYR A 95 -5.56 4.16 -0.40
N LEU A 96 -5.60 5.21 0.43
CA LEU A 96 -4.93 6.48 0.18
C LEU A 96 -3.54 6.42 0.82
N LEU A 97 -2.51 6.49 0.00
CA LEU A 97 -1.12 6.71 0.40
C LEU A 97 -0.86 8.20 0.56
N GLU A 98 -0.23 8.57 1.66
CA GLU A 98 0.37 9.87 1.90
C GLU A 98 1.84 9.69 2.28
N ALA A 99 2.74 10.16 1.42
CA ALA A 99 4.18 10.18 1.68
C ALA A 99 4.61 11.61 1.97
N GLU A 100 5.16 11.85 3.15
CA GLU A 100 5.58 13.17 3.62
C GLU A 100 7.09 13.20 3.92
N LYS A 101 7.76 14.25 3.45
CA LYS A 101 9.11 14.60 3.87
C LYS A 101 9.30 16.11 3.82
N GLU A 102 9.76 16.70 4.92
CA GLU A 102 10.14 18.12 5.00
C GLU A 102 9.01 19.06 4.52
N GLY A 103 7.75 18.69 4.80
CA GLY A 103 6.56 19.43 4.38
C GLY A 103 6.11 19.17 2.94
N VAL A 104 6.86 18.44 2.12
CA VAL A 104 6.43 18.01 0.78
C VAL A 104 5.60 16.73 0.90
N ILE A 105 4.41 16.74 0.31
CA ILE A 105 3.47 15.61 0.36
C ILE A 105 3.24 15.05 -1.05
N ILE A 106 3.34 13.73 -1.20
CA ILE A 106 2.98 12.98 -2.41
C ILE A 106 1.87 12.01 -2.05
N LYS A 107 0.76 12.05 -2.79
CA LYS A 107 -0.41 11.20 -2.53
C LYS A 107 -0.74 10.28 -3.70
N LYS A 108 -1.38 9.16 -3.37
CA LYS A 108 -1.92 8.22 -4.37
C LYS A 108 -3.05 7.39 -3.77
N VAL A 109 -4.13 7.20 -4.52
CA VAL A 109 -5.09 6.13 -4.21
C VAL A 109 -4.77 4.89 -5.05
N PHE A 110 -4.82 3.70 -4.45
CA PHE A 110 -4.59 2.44 -5.16
C PHE A 110 -5.53 1.33 -4.67
N PRO A 111 -5.92 0.39 -5.56
CA PRO A 111 -6.63 -0.82 -5.16
C PRO A 111 -5.67 -1.83 -4.54
N PHE A 112 -6.15 -2.57 -3.54
CA PHE A 112 -5.45 -3.70 -2.95
C PHE A 112 -6.32 -4.94 -3.02
N GLN A 113 -5.82 -5.97 -3.69
CA GLN A 113 -6.49 -7.26 -3.80
C GLN A 113 -5.46 -8.40 -3.71
N LEU A 114 -5.74 -9.38 -2.86
CA LEU A 114 -4.89 -10.56 -2.69
C LEU A 114 -5.25 -11.61 -3.75
N LEU A 115 -4.66 -11.52 -4.94
CA LEU A 115 -4.88 -12.45 -6.05
C LEU A 115 -4.01 -13.73 -5.99
N GLY A 116 -3.69 -14.21 -4.77
CA GLY A 116 -2.85 -15.39 -4.58
C GLY A 116 -1.34 -15.16 -4.84
N GLU A 117 -0.92 -13.92 -5.04
CA GLU A 117 0.46 -13.53 -5.29
C GLU A 117 1.34 -13.58 -4.03
N SER A 118 2.66 -13.71 -4.22
CA SER A 118 3.64 -13.66 -3.12
C SER A 118 3.93 -12.24 -2.63
N SER A 119 3.59 -11.23 -3.43
CA SER A 119 3.71 -9.80 -3.13
C SER A 119 2.79 -9.03 -4.07
N VAL A 120 2.25 -7.90 -3.62
CA VAL A 120 1.42 -7.00 -4.44
C VAL A 120 2.23 -5.75 -4.76
N ASN A 121 2.40 -5.40 -6.04
CA ASN A 121 3.03 -4.15 -6.45
C ASN A 121 1.97 -3.14 -6.89
N VAL A 122 1.90 -2.01 -6.20
CA VAL A 122 0.88 -0.97 -6.45
C VAL A 122 1.42 0.19 -7.29
N GLY A 123 2.62 0.05 -7.84
CA GLY A 123 3.26 1.01 -8.73
C GLY A 123 3.75 2.27 -8.02
N GLU A 124 3.80 3.37 -8.78
CA GLU A 124 4.42 4.63 -8.38
C GLU A 124 3.39 5.66 -7.90
N ALA A 125 3.70 6.36 -6.81
CA ALA A 125 3.08 7.61 -6.40
C ALA A 125 3.96 8.78 -6.85
N ASN A 126 3.37 9.76 -7.55
CA ASN A 126 4.07 10.86 -8.17
C ASN A 126 3.16 12.09 -8.36
N ALA A 127 3.59 13.04 -9.19
CA ALA A 127 2.82 14.24 -9.50
C ALA A 127 1.44 13.95 -10.08
N TYR A 128 1.33 12.97 -10.98
CA TYR A 128 0.05 12.59 -11.59
C TYR A 128 -0.94 12.05 -10.57
N SER A 129 -0.51 11.06 -9.76
CA SER A 129 -1.38 10.48 -8.73
C SER A 129 -1.77 11.50 -7.67
N SER A 130 -0.87 12.44 -7.35
CA SER A 130 -1.17 13.52 -6.41
C SER A 130 -2.24 14.47 -6.95
N CYS A 131 -2.22 14.77 -8.26
CA CYS A 131 -3.31 15.54 -8.89
C CYS A 131 -4.66 14.81 -8.81
N GLN A 132 -4.68 13.48 -9.02
CA GLN A 132 -5.91 12.69 -8.87
C GLN A 132 -6.47 12.79 -7.46
N VAL A 133 -5.60 12.73 -6.45
CA VAL A 133 -6.01 12.88 -5.05
C VAL A 133 -6.47 14.30 -4.74
N MET A 134 -5.81 15.34 -5.26
CA MET A 134 -6.29 16.73 -5.08
C MET A 134 -7.71 16.92 -5.63
N VAL A 135 -8.00 16.39 -6.82
CA VAL A 135 -9.36 16.42 -7.40
C VAL A 135 -10.35 15.72 -6.47
N TYR A 136 -10.00 14.53 -5.98
CA TYR A 136 -10.83 13.80 -5.02
C TYR A 136 -11.10 14.59 -3.72
N GLU A 137 -10.06 15.18 -3.12
CA GLU A 137 -10.16 15.92 -1.86
C GLU A 137 -11.01 17.18 -2.04
N ILE A 138 -10.77 17.94 -3.11
CA ILE A 138 -11.51 19.18 -3.40
C ILE A 138 -12.94 18.89 -3.82
N ALA A 139 -13.19 17.91 -4.69
CA ALA A 139 -14.55 17.54 -5.09
C ALA A 139 -15.42 17.16 -3.88
N ASN A 140 -14.87 16.38 -2.95
CA ASN A 140 -15.59 15.98 -1.74
C ASN A 140 -15.72 17.10 -0.69
N GLN A 141 -14.96 18.19 -0.80
CA GLN A 141 -15.20 19.40 0.01
C GLN A 141 -16.41 20.20 -0.50
N TYR A 142 -16.58 20.28 -1.82
CA TYR A 142 -17.69 21.02 -2.45
C TYR A 142 -18.99 20.22 -2.51
N TYR A 143 -18.90 18.92 -2.77
CA TYR A 143 -20.05 18.05 -2.95
C TYR A 143 -19.92 16.81 -2.06
N GLU A 144 -20.92 16.57 -1.21
CA GLU A 144 -20.93 15.40 -0.33
C GLU A 144 -20.92 14.12 -1.17
N ASN A 145 -19.95 13.23 -0.94
CA ASN A 145 -19.77 11.97 -1.66
C ASN A 145 -19.59 12.14 -3.19
N ALA A 146 -18.91 13.20 -3.63
CA ALA A 146 -18.61 13.44 -5.04
C ALA A 146 -17.86 12.27 -5.70
N LEU A 147 -16.88 11.72 -4.98
CA LEU A 147 -16.00 10.66 -5.45
C LEU A 147 -15.65 9.69 -4.32
N TYR A 148 -15.55 8.41 -4.64
CA TYR A 148 -15.03 7.36 -3.77
C TYR A 148 -13.60 6.96 -4.18
N PHE A 149 -12.83 6.35 -3.26
CA PHE A 149 -11.47 5.87 -3.55
C PHE A 149 -11.37 5.00 -4.81
N ARG A 150 -12.39 4.20 -5.10
CA ARG A 150 -12.39 3.33 -6.28
C ARG A 150 -12.33 4.10 -7.61
N GLU A 151 -12.79 5.35 -7.64
CA GLU A 151 -12.89 6.19 -8.85
C GLU A 151 -11.65 7.04 -9.06
N VAL A 152 -10.86 7.28 -8.01
CA VAL A 152 -9.68 8.16 -8.05
C VAL A 152 -8.63 7.69 -9.07
N PRO A 153 -8.25 6.40 -9.16
CA PRO A 153 -7.28 5.94 -10.14
C PRO A 153 -7.71 6.14 -11.60
N ASP A 154 -9.02 6.21 -11.85
CA ASP A 154 -9.59 6.35 -13.20
C ASP A 154 -9.72 7.82 -13.65
N LEU A 155 -9.45 8.79 -12.77
CA LEU A 155 -9.47 10.20 -13.09
C LEU A 155 -8.39 10.55 -14.13
N VAL A 156 -8.81 11.22 -15.20
CA VAL A 156 -7.90 11.74 -16.24
C VAL A 156 -7.54 13.18 -15.91
N ILE A 157 -6.26 13.42 -15.66
CA ILE A 157 -5.78 14.74 -15.24
C ILE A 157 -5.28 15.56 -16.44
N PRO A 158 -5.72 16.83 -16.59
CA PRO A 158 -5.21 17.73 -17.60
C PRO A 158 -3.68 17.96 -17.52
N GLU A 159 -3.00 17.95 -18.67
CA GLU A 159 -1.54 18.07 -18.74
C GLU A 159 -1.00 19.38 -18.14
N ASN A 160 -1.76 20.48 -18.25
CA ASN A 160 -1.39 21.76 -17.67
C ASN A 160 -1.35 21.71 -16.14
N LEU A 161 -2.29 21.01 -15.50
CA LEU A 161 -2.31 20.83 -14.05
C LEU A 161 -1.13 19.97 -13.60
N ILE A 162 -0.86 18.86 -14.28
CA ILE A 162 0.29 17.99 -13.98
C ILE A 162 1.60 18.79 -14.04
N LYS A 163 1.81 19.56 -15.11
CA LYS A 163 3.01 20.40 -15.27
C LYS A 163 3.14 21.47 -14.19
N ALA A 164 2.03 22.05 -13.73
CA ALA A 164 2.03 23.02 -12.66
C ALA A 164 2.45 22.37 -11.33
N VAL A 165 1.86 21.22 -11.00
CA VAL A 165 2.21 20.44 -9.80
C VAL A 165 3.66 19.96 -9.84
N GLU A 166 4.13 19.46 -10.98
CA GLU A 166 5.54 19.09 -11.14
C GLU A 166 6.48 20.26 -10.86
N LYS A 167 6.13 21.47 -11.32
CA LYS A 167 6.95 22.66 -11.08
C LYS A 167 7.06 22.96 -9.59
N VAL A 168 5.96 22.90 -8.84
CA VAL A 168 5.97 23.10 -7.37
C VAL A 168 6.84 22.05 -6.68
N TYR A 169 6.73 20.79 -7.10
CA TYR A 169 7.59 19.72 -6.57
C TYR A 169 9.08 19.91 -6.89
N ARG A 170 9.44 20.43 -8.07
CA ARG A 170 10.85 20.74 -8.41
C ARG A 170 11.45 21.83 -7.53
N GLU A 171 10.61 22.65 -6.92
CA GLU A 171 10.98 23.69 -5.96
C GLU A 171 10.96 23.17 -4.51
N ASP A 172 10.82 21.85 -4.31
CA ASP A 172 10.67 21.17 -3.01
C ASP A 172 9.58 21.81 -2.12
N ARG A 173 8.47 22.23 -2.75
CA ARG A 173 7.28 22.78 -2.07
C ARG A 173 6.09 21.82 -2.13
N ASN A 174 5.12 22.00 -1.24
CA ASN A 174 3.89 21.24 -1.21
C ASN A 174 2.84 21.83 -2.18
N PRO A 175 2.41 21.11 -3.23
CA PRO A 175 1.36 21.59 -4.12
C PRO A 175 -0.03 21.58 -3.50
N PHE A 176 -0.27 20.81 -2.43
CA PHE A 176 -1.55 20.81 -1.71
C PHE A 176 -1.82 22.12 -0.98
N ASP A 177 -0.77 22.90 -0.69
CA ASP A 177 -0.85 24.21 -0.03
C ASP A 177 -0.62 25.38 -1.00
N ASP A 178 -0.38 25.11 -2.30
CA ASP A 178 -0.10 26.15 -3.30
C ASP A 178 -1.42 26.75 -3.83
N PRO A 179 -1.73 28.04 -3.55
CA PRO A 179 -3.03 28.61 -3.90
C PRO A 179 -3.35 28.59 -5.39
N PHE A 180 -2.32 28.64 -6.25
CA PHE A 180 -2.53 28.57 -7.69
C PHE A 180 -2.92 27.16 -8.12
N ILE A 181 -2.27 26.12 -7.57
CA ILE A 181 -2.64 24.73 -7.82
C ILE A 181 -4.05 24.44 -7.31
N VAL A 182 -4.37 24.87 -6.08
CA VAL A 182 -5.71 24.70 -5.50
C VAL A 182 -6.76 25.33 -6.41
N SER A 183 -6.58 26.59 -6.82
CA SER A 183 -7.51 27.27 -7.73
C SER A 183 -7.67 26.54 -9.06
N MET A 184 -6.60 25.99 -9.65
CA MET A 184 -6.71 25.21 -10.89
C MET A 184 -7.54 23.93 -10.71
N VAL A 185 -7.43 23.26 -9.56
CA VAL A 185 -8.20 22.04 -9.26
C VAL A 185 -9.65 22.39 -8.95
N GLU A 186 -9.91 23.47 -8.21
CA GLU A 186 -11.27 23.96 -7.96
C GLU A 186 -11.99 24.30 -9.26
N ASP A 187 -11.34 25.04 -10.17
CA ASP A 187 -11.89 25.32 -11.49
C ASP A 187 -12.21 24.04 -12.26
N LEU A 188 -11.33 23.03 -12.21
CA LEU A 188 -11.57 21.74 -12.85
C LEU A 188 -12.81 21.04 -12.28
N VAL A 189 -12.92 20.98 -10.95
CA VAL A 189 -14.03 20.35 -10.24
C VAL A 189 -15.35 21.03 -10.59
N LEU A 190 -15.42 22.37 -10.54
CA LEU A 190 -16.63 23.14 -10.81
C LEU A 190 -17.15 23.01 -12.25
N HIS A 191 -16.31 22.61 -13.20
CA HIS A 191 -16.73 22.39 -14.60
C HIS A 191 -16.99 20.92 -14.93
N GLN A 192 -16.63 19.98 -14.04
CA GLN A 192 -16.79 18.53 -14.25
C GLN A 192 -17.88 17.90 -13.38
N PHE A 193 -18.21 18.51 -12.24
CA PHE A 193 -19.20 18.06 -11.26
C PHE A 193 -20.29 19.11 -11.07
#